data_AF-A0AAE8MWF8-F1
#
_entry.id   AF-A0AAE8MWF8-F1
#
_cell.length_a   1.000
_cell.length_b   1.000
_cell.length_c   1.000
_cell.angle_alpha   90.00
_cell.angle_beta   90.00
_cell.angle_gamma   90.00
#
_symmetry.space_group_name_H-M   'P 1'
#
loop_
_entity.id
_entity.type
_entity.pdbx_description
1 polymer ?
#
loop_
_entity_poly.entity_id
_entity_poly.type
_entity_poly.pdbx_seq_one_letter_code
_entity_poly.pdbx_strand_id
1 'polypeptide(L)'
;MEFHMSYPVLRDVNRQAIAPCRHYGDLHRPEKTSDLSFLSPTESPAGSNGKLELLHEAQASCVVAGYSKEIWDVYSLVDKSLEHDCNENNNSLLHYDYTTANWASDTTEMDIADCKQQSAVFDGDADVEIGPRKHDEGDEFDAVTMGRELADTPHTDPKHYFLLVLKVRAENAENEWTNTTGRLKRAIKEYLESPSVTLLQQTRGTESAQSHTECLERSEKWVSKTISLIGDLAGSLAGNIHAWDRFETQHGDHSNGSLQEMQLARQFNEISNIFEELRRIQGELKDLEGKCKRFQDEIKGMVMVRGDRASVMQQWTVTLKDDGDG
;
A
#
# COMPACT_ATOMS: atom_id res chain seq x y z
N MET A 1 22.83 1.42 -7.17
CA MET A 1 21.49 1.29 -7.81
C MET A 1 20.47 1.47 -6.72
N GLU A 2 19.37 2.14 -7.04
CA GLU A 2 18.29 2.35 -6.09
C GLU A 2 16.94 2.14 -6.77
N PHE A 3 15.98 1.66 -6.00
CA PHE A 3 14.59 1.56 -6.44
C PHE A 3 13.66 1.75 -5.24
N HIS A 4 12.58 2.48 -5.47
CA HIS A 4 11.57 2.80 -4.49
C HIS A 4 10.20 2.49 -5.07
N MET A 5 9.34 1.86 -4.26
CA MET A 5 7.94 1.63 -4.62
C MET A 5 7.05 1.70 -3.39
N SER A 6 5.81 2.16 -3.60
CA SER A 6 4.77 2.07 -2.58
C SER A 6 3.74 0.99 -2.91
N TYR A 7 3.09 0.43 -1.89
CA TYR A 7 2.06 -0.58 -2.09
C TYR A 7 1.02 -0.52 -0.97
N PRO A 8 -0.25 -0.81 -1.28
CA PRO A 8 -1.32 -0.75 -0.31
C PRO A 8 -1.35 -2.02 0.52
N VAL A 9 -1.24 -1.88 1.83
CA VAL A 9 -1.29 -2.97 2.80
C VAL A 9 -2.67 -2.98 3.43
N LEU A 10 -3.45 -4.00 3.10
CA LEU A 10 -4.81 -4.19 3.63
C LEU A 10 -4.76 -5.08 4.88
N ARG A 11 -5.23 -4.59 6.02
CA ARG A 11 -5.22 -5.33 7.29
C ARG A 11 -6.50 -5.13 8.09
N ASP A 12 -6.91 -6.19 8.79
CA ASP A 12 -7.98 -6.15 9.78
C ASP A 12 -7.41 -5.83 11.15
N VAL A 13 -7.63 -4.62 11.65
CA VAL A 13 -7.10 -4.19 12.95
C VAL A 13 -8.21 -4.20 14.00
N ASN A 14 -7.92 -4.70 15.20
CA ASN A 14 -8.87 -4.59 16.31
C ASN A 14 -8.99 -3.11 16.75
N ARG A 15 -10.21 -2.56 16.77
CA ARG A 15 -10.54 -1.20 17.23
C ARG A 15 -9.93 -0.85 18.58
N GLN A 16 -9.83 -1.83 19.48
CA GLN A 16 -9.24 -1.63 20.81
C GLN A 16 -7.71 -1.52 20.76
N ALA A 17 -7.06 -2.15 19.77
CA ALA A 17 -5.61 -2.11 19.55
C ALA A 17 -5.14 -0.83 18.84
N ILE A 18 -6.06 0.02 18.35
CA ILE A 18 -5.72 1.33 17.76
C ILE A 18 -5.49 2.39 18.87
N ALA A 19 -5.99 2.17 20.08
CA ALA A 19 -5.86 3.11 21.20
C ALA A 19 -4.43 3.23 21.78
N PRO A 20 -3.61 2.17 21.91
CA PRO A 20 -2.26 2.26 22.49
C PRO A 20 -1.26 2.99 21.59
N CYS A 21 -1.42 2.97 20.26
CA CYS A 21 -0.49 3.66 19.34
C CYS A 21 -0.58 5.19 19.39
N ARG A 22 -1.51 5.75 20.19
CA ARG A 22 -1.63 7.20 20.42
C ARG A 22 -0.65 7.74 21.47
N HIS A 23 0.08 6.88 22.19
CA HIS A 23 0.95 7.30 23.30
C HIS A 23 2.44 7.48 22.94
N TYR A 24 2.87 7.04 21.76
CA TYR A 24 4.15 7.48 21.20
C TYR A 24 3.90 8.78 20.44
N GLY A 25 4.13 9.90 21.13
CA GLY A 25 3.67 11.24 20.74
C GLY A 25 3.88 11.57 19.26
N ASP A 26 2.80 12.00 18.59
CA ASP A 26 2.67 12.79 17.36
C ASP A 26 3.61 12.57 16.15
N LEU A 27 4.54 11.63 16.18
CA LEU A 27 5.61 11.50 15.20
C LEU A 27 5.38 10.38 14.18
N HIS A 28 4.46 9.45 14.41
CA HIS A 28 4.32 8.27 13.52
C HIS A 28 2.88 7.80 13.38
N ARG A 29 1.94 8.69 13.03
CA ARG A 29 0.82 8.20 12.23
C ARG A 29 1.41 7.91 10.84
N PRO A 30 1.29 6.70 10.29
CA PRO A 30 1.68 6.49 8.92
C PRO A 30 0.89 7.49 8.06
N GLU A 31 1.59 8.33 7.30
CA GLU A 31 1.04 9.59 6.76
C GLU A 31 -0.17 9.36 5.81
N LYS A 32 -0.44 8.11 5.41
CA LYS A 32 -1.54 7.72 4.53
C LYS A 32 -2.20 6.39 4.95
N THR A 33 -2.97 6.42 6.04
CA THR A 33 -3.90 5.33 6.39
C THR A 33 -5.34 5.73 6.09
N SER A 34 -6.08 4.88 5.38
CA SER A 34 -7.50 5.05 5.05
C SER A 34 -8.36 4.00 5.75
N ASP A 35 -9.47 4.44 6.34
CA ASP A 35 -10.50 3.57 6.90
C ASP A 35 -11.42 3.07 5.78
N LEU A 36 -11.46 1.74 5.58
CA LEU A 36 -12.28 1.09 4.56
C LEU A 36 -13.64 0.63 5.07
N SER A 37 -14.01 0.93 6.33
CA SER A 37 -15.29 0.48 6.89
C SER A 37 -16.50 0.97 6.09
N PHE A 38 -16.37 2.10 5.40
CA PHE A 38 -17.43 2.63 4.53
C PHE A 38 -17.72 1.74 3.32
N LEU A 39 -16.80 0.87 2.92
CA LEU A 39 -16.99 -0.09 1.82
C LEU A 39 -17.86 -1.29 2.22
N SER A 40 -18.09 -1.50 3.52
CA SER A 40 -18.92 -2.60 4.00
C SER A 40 -20.39 -2.18 4.03
N PRO A 41 -21.30 -2.88 3.32
CA PRO A 41 -22.72 -2.52 3.25
C PRO A 41 -23.45 -2.66 4.60
N THR A 42 -22.91 -3.48 5.50
CA THR A 42 -23.54 -3.82 6.78
C THR A 42 -23.12 -2.82 7.85
N GLU A 43 -23.95 -1.79 8.05
CA GLU A 43 -24.14 -1.20 9.37
C GLU A 43 -24.78 -2.28 10.27
N SER A 44 -24.03 -3.31 10.67
CA SER A 44 -24.52 -4.23 11.69
C SER A 44 -24.53 -3.46 13.02
N PRO A 45 -25.70 -3.19 13.61
CA PRO A 45 -25.77 -2.53 14.90
C PRO A 45 -25.32 -3.56 15.93
N ALA A 46 -24.17 -3.32 16.54
CA ALA A 46 -23.64 -4.06 17.70
C ALA A 46 -23.44 -5.58 17.46
N GLY A 47 -22.33 -5.98 16.82
CA GLY A 47 -21.95 -7.40 16.85
C GLY A 47 -20.70 -7.84 16.09
N SER A 48 -20.20 -7.09 15.12
CA SER A 48 -19.03 -7.52 14.34
C SER A 48 -17.71 -7.23 15.06
N ASN A 49 -17.34 -8.07 16.04
CA ASN A 49 -15.97 -8.36 16.54
C ASN A 49 -14.93 -7.21 16.68
N GLY A 50 -15.34 -5.95 16.76
CA GLY A 50 -14.43 -4.81 16.92
C GLY A 50 -13.37 -4.68 15.82
N LYS A 51 -13.45 -5.37 14.68
CA LYS A 51 -12.43 -5.28 13.63
C LYS A 51 -12.70 -4.09 12.70
N LEU A 52 -11.63 -3.40 12.31
CA LEU A 52 -11.64 -2.22 11.46
C LEU A 52 -10.68 -2.52 10.31
N GLU A 53 -11.21 -2.47 9.10
CA GLU A 53 -10.42 -2.73 7.89
C GLU A 53 -9.68 -1.45 7.51
N LEU A 54 -8.36 -1.49 7.60
CA LEU A 54 -7.48 -0.37 7.33
C LEU A 54 -6.66 -0.65 6.07
N LEU A 55 -6.55 0.38 5.25
CA LEU A 55 -5.62 0.43 4.13
C LEU A 55 -4.48 1.37 4.48
N HIS A 56 -3.26 0.88 4.35
CA HIS A 56 -2.06 1.66 4.63
C HIS A 56 -1.17 1.70 3.40
N GLU A 57 -0.65 2.87 3.04
CA GLU A 57 0.38 2.96 2.00
C GLU A 57 1.75 2.65 2.60
N ALA A 58 2.23 1.43 2.39
CA ALA A 58 3.58 1.02 2.76
C ALA A 58 4.58 1.41 1.66
N GLN A 59 5.85 1.49 2.03
CA GLN A 59 6.95 1.76 1.10
C GLN A 59 8.05 0.70 1.25
N ALA A 60 8.59 0.26 0.12
CA ALA A 60 9.82 -0.51 0.04
C ALA A 60 10.86 0.28 -0.77
N SER A 61 12.05 0.42 -0.19
CA SER A 61 13.21 1.02 -0.84
C SER A 61 14.37 0.04 -0.76
N CYS A 62 15.09 -0.13 -1.86
CA CYS A 62 16.33 -0.90 -1.91
C CYS A 62 17.41 -0.04 -2.54
N VAL A 63 18.57 0.03 -1.90
CA VAL A 63 19.75 0.74 -2.40
C VAL A 63 20.95 -0.18 -2.27
N VAL A 64 21.69 -0.34 -3.34
CA VAL A 64 23.01 -1.00 -3.34
C VAL A 64 24.05 0.01 -3.74
N ALA A 65 25.01 0.25 -2.85
CA ALA A 65 26.08 1.23 -3.01
C ALA A 65 27.42 0.59 -2.65
N GLY A 66 28.48 0.89 -3.39
CA GLY A 66 29.78 0.28 -3.14
C GLY A 66 30.89 0.93 -3.94
N TYR A 67 32.13 0.73 -3.48
CA TYR A 67 33.32 1.22 -4.15
C TYR A 67 33.76 0.28 -5.28
N SER A 68 33.53 -1.03 -5.14
CA SER A 68 33.92 -2.05 -6.12
C SER A 68 32.84 -3.14 -6.25
N LYS A 69 33.07 -4.14 -7.11
CA LYS A 69 32.20 -5.33 -7.19
C LYS A 69 32.33 -6.26 -5.98
N GLU A 70 33.40 -6.11 -5.21
CA GLU A 70 33.73 -6.93 -4.05
C GLU A 70 33.32 -6.24 -2.75
N ILE A 71 33.36 -4.91 -2.70
CA ILE A 71 33.05 -4.11 -1.51
C ILE A 71 31.85 -3.22 -1.81
N TRP A 72 30.71 -3.63 -1.28
CA TRP A 72 29.42 -2.96 -1.41
C TRP A 72 28.53 -3.23 -0.21
N ASP A 73 27.59 -2.31 0.02
CA ASP A 73 26.55 -2.38 1.03
C ASP A 73 25.18 -2.41 0.36
N VAL A 74 24.24 -3.10 0.99
CA VAL A 74 22.80 -3.02 0.67
C VAL A 74 22.09 -2.31 1.81
N TYR A 75 21.15 -1.47 1.45
CA TYR A 75 20.20 -0.84 2.36
C TYR A 75 18.80 -1.19 1.89
N SER A 76 17.99 -1.80 2.76
CA SER A 76 16.59 -2.06 2.47
C SER A 76 15.71 -1.46 3.55
N LEU A 77 14.84 -0.54 3.15
CA LEU A 77 13.91 0.15 4.05
C LEU A 77 12.51 -0.30 3.68
N VAL A 78 11.86 -1.01 4.60
CA VAL A 78 10.53 -1.58 4.37
C VAL A 78 9.65 -1.19 5.54
N ASP A 79 8.47 -0.68 5.22
CA ASP A 79 7.48 -0.35 6.22
C ASP A 79 6.85 -1.63 6.80
N LYS A 80 7.14 -1.91 8.08
CA LYS A 80 6.57 -3.02 8.86
C LYS A 80 5.48 -2.56 9.84
N SER A 81 5.00 -1.32 9.76
CA SER A 81 4.16 -0.68 10.79
C SER A 81 2.85 -1.40 11.11
N LEU A 82 2.40 -2.35 10.26
CA LEU A 82 1.18 -3.13 10.46
C LEU A 82 1.40 -4.66 10.40
N GLU A 83 2.63 -5.15 10.39
CA GLU A 83 2.92 -6.60 10.38
C GLU A 83 2.85 -7.22 11.79
N HIS A 84 2.89 -6.40 12.85
CA HIS A 84 2.77 -6.90 14.21
C HIS A 84 1.32 -6.99 14.67
N ASP A 85 0.82 -8.22 14.78
CA ASP A 85 -0.17 -8.55 15.80
C ASP A 85 0.30 -7.95 17.12
N CYS A 86 -0.49 -7.06 17.70
CA CYS A 86 -0.19 -6.34 18.94
C CYS A 86 -0.27 -7.29 20.15
N ASN A 87 0.47 -8.39 20.11
CA ASN A 87 0.61 -9.30 21.23
C ASN A 87 1.70 -8.72 22.13
N GLU A 88 1.32 -8.34 23.35
CA GLU A 88 2.11 -7.56 24.33
C GLU A 88 3.47 -8.18 24.72
N ASN A 89 3.77 -9.39 24.23
CA ASN A 89 5.02 -10.11 24.51
C ASN A 89 6.09 -10.00 23.41
N ASN A 90 5.77 -9.47 22.22
CA ASN A 90 6.77 -9.26 21.17
C ASN A 90 7.09 -7.78 21.05
N ASN A 91 7.95 -7.33 21.96
CA ASN A 91 8.48 -5.97 21.99
C ASN A 91 9.59 -5.78 20.93
N SER A 92 9.34 -6.20 19.68
CA SER A 92 10.24 -5.90 18.58
C SER A 92 9.83 -4.57 17.99
N LEU A 93 10.57 -3.55 18.45
CA LEU A 93 10.65 -2.20 17.92
C LEU A 93 10.52 -2.21 16.39
N LEU A 94 9.94 -1.12 15.84
CA LEU A 94 10.07 -0.71 14.44
C LEU A 94 11.57 -0.67 14.07
N HIS A 95 12.11 -1.81 13.70
CA HIS A 95 13.46 -1.93 13.18
C HIS A 95 13.32 -1.77 11.68
N TYR A 96 13.74 -0.61 11.17
CA TYR A 96 14.36 -0.63 9.86
C TYR A 96 15.52 -1.63 10.00
N ASP A 97 15.44 -2.75 9.29
CA ASP A 97 16.58 -3.67 9.20
C ASP A 97 17.64 -2.98 8.33
N TYR A 98 18.46 -2.13 8.96
CA TYR A 98 19.73 -1.73 8.37
C TYR A 98 20.65 -2.96 8.45
N THR A 99 20.62 -3.76 7.39
CA THR A 99 21.47 -4.93 7.26
C THR A 99 22.60 -4.58 6.28
N THR A 100 23.78 -4.27 6.80
CA THR A 100 25.00 -4.11 5.99
C THR A 100 25.61 -5.48 5.77
N ALA A 101 25.50 -6.04 4.56
CA ALA A 101 26.24 -7.24 4.18
C ALA A 101 27.67 -6.85 3.79
N ASN A 102 28.60 -6.81 4.74
CA ASN A 102 29.99 -6.44 4.49
C ASN A 102 30.83 -7.70 4.20
N TRP A 103 31.12 -7.97 2.92
CA TRP A 103 31.93 -9.10 2.49
C TRP A 103 33.34 -8.64 2.06
N ALA A 104 34.15 -8.18 3.02
CA ALA A 104 35.60 -8.18 2.82
C ALA A 104 36.11 -9.60 3.12
N SER A 105 36.11 -10.47 2.12
CA SER A 105 36.91 -11.70 2.20
C SER A 105 38.37 -11.31 2.21
N ASP A 106 38.98 -11.40 3.39
CA ASP A 106 40.41 -11.61 3.56
C ASP A 106 41.31 -10.47 3.01
N THR A 107 41.16 -9.26 3.56
CA THR A 107 42.27 -8.31 3.59
C THR A 107 43.07 -8.54 4.87
N THR A 108 44.19 -9.24 4.72
CA THR A 108 45.33 -9.21 5.64
C THR A 108 45.48 -7.85 6.31
N GLU A 109 45.65 -7.86 7.63
CA GLU A 109 46.05 -6.73 8.48
C GLU A 109 46.99 -5.77 7.75
N MET A 110 46.47 -4.71 7.15
CA MET A 110 47.25 -3.53 6.79
C MET A 110 46.33 -2.32 6.57
N ASP A 111 46.49 -1.35 7.47
CA ASP A 111 46.15 0.06 7.36
C ASP A 111 44.67 0.49 7.37
N ILE A 112 43.93 0.07 8.41
CA ILE A 112 42.83 0.88 8.97
C ILE A 112 43.36 1.67 10.18
N ALA A 113 44.35 2.53 9.96
CA ALA A 113 44.82 3.49 10.97
C ALA A 113 44.28 4.91 10.74
N ASP A 114 43.80 5.24 9.53
CA ASP A 114 43.51 6.64 9.16
C ASP A 114 42.02 7.05 9.16
N CYS A 115 41.08 6.15 9.48
CA CYS A 115 39.65 6.49 9.54
C CYS A 115 39.09 6.55 10.98
N LYS A 116 39.91 6.93 11.96
CA LYS A 116 39.52 7.10 13.38
C LYS A 116 39.77 8.50 13.95
N GLN A 117 39.72 9.54 13.12
CA GLN A 117 39.75 10.93 13.62
C GLN A 117 38.48 11.71 13.28
N GLN A 118 37.35 11.26 13.85
CA GLN A 118 36.26 12.16 14.29
C GLN A 118 35.21 11.41 15.13
N SER A 119 35.60 10.92 16.29
CA SER A 119 34.68 10.82 17.43
C SER A 119 35.47 10.60 18.72
N ALA A 120 35.86 11.71 19.34
CA ALA A 120 36.35 11.72 20.71
C ALA A 120 35.79 12.99 21.35
N VAL A 121 34.74 12.84 22.18
CA VAL A 121 34.73 13.16 23.61
C VAL A 121 33.49 12.51 24.22
N PHE A 122 33.64 11.29 24.76
CA PHE A 122 32.77 10.82 25.83
C PHE A 122 33.61 9.86 26.70
N ASP A 123 34.33 10.45 27.67
CA ASP A 123 35.02 9.71 28.71
C ASP A 123 33.96 9.10 29.64
N GLY A 124 33.86 7.78 29.63
CA GLY A 124 32.98 7.02 30.49
C GLY A 124 33.48 5.59 30.60
N ASP A 125 34.36 5.37 31.56
CA ASP A 125 34.85 4.06 32.00
C ASP A 125 33.69 3.08 32.23
N ALA A 126 33.55 2.12 31.32
CA ALA A 126 32.84 0.88 31.56
C ALA A 126 33.47 -0.21 30.69
N ASP A 127 34.29 -1.04 31.33
CA ASP A 127 34.72 -2.33 30.79
C ASP A 127 33.48 -3.22 30.58
N VAL A 128 32.80 -3.04 29.45
CA VAL A 128 31.79 -3.99 28.97
C VAL A 128 32.56 -5.07 28.23
N GLU A 129 32.84 -6.18 28.91
CA GLU A 129 33.21 -7.42 28.24
C GLU A 129 32.07 -7.81 27.28
N ILE A 130 32.26 -7.53 25.99
CA ILE A 130 31.40 -8.03 24.92
C ILE A 130 31.68 -9.53 24.81
N GLY A 131 30.96 -10.32 25.62
CA GLY A 131 30.94 -11.77 25.47
C GLY A 131 30.49 -12.15 24.04
N PRO A 132 30.89 -13.33 23.53
CA PRO A 132 30.52 -13.76 22.19
C PRO A 132 29.00 -13.69 22.02
N ARG A 133 28.55 -12.98 20.98
CA ARG A 133 27.14 -12.95 20.59
C ARG A 133 26.67 -14.39 20.50
N LYS A 134 25.69 -14.75 21.32
CA LYS A 134 24.96 -16.00 21.12
C LYS A 134 24.23 -15.83 19.79
N HIS A 135 24.65 -16.59 18.78
CA HIS A 135 23.87 -16.74 17.56
C HIS A 135 22.52 -17.31 17.97
N ASP A 136 21.50 -16.47 17.95
CA ASP A 136 20.13 -16.95 18.02
C ASP A 136 19.84 -17.71 16.72
N GLU A 137 19.07 -18.80 16.80
CA GLU A 137 18.71 -19.70 15.70
C GLU A 137 17.92 -19.01 14.55
N GLY A 138 17.83 -17.67 14.53
CA GLY A 138 17.18 -16.85 13.51
C GLY A 138 18.13 -16.15 12.52
N ASP A 139 19.45 -16.22 12.71
CA ASP A 139 20.44 -15.55 11.86
C ASP A 139 20.78 -16.29 10.56
N GLU A 140 20.14 -17.43 10.27
CA GLU A 140 20.45 -18.26 9.10
C GLU A 140 19.95 -17.65 7.77
N PHE A 141 18.95 -16.76 7.83
CA PHE A 141 18.22 -16.27 6.66
C PHE A 141 18.46 -14.77 6.41
N ASP A 142 18.60 -14.39 5.15
CA ASP A 142 18.78 -12.99 4.77
C ASP A 142 17.47 -12.19 4.92
N ALA A 143 17.46 -11.26 5.87
CA ALA A 143 16.33 -10.39 6.13
C ALA A 143 15.96 -9.49 4.93
N VAL A 144 16.93 -9.13 4.08
CA VAL A 144 16.70 -8.25 2.94
C VAL A 144 15.87 -8.94 1.85
N THR A 145 16.11 -10.23 1.61
CA THR A 145 15.31 -11.10 0.74
C THR A 145 14.10 -11.71 1.45
N MET A 146 13.78 -11.29 2.68
CA MET A 146 12.69 -11.85 3.50
C MET A 146 12.83 -13.36 3.73
N GLY A 147 14.07 -13.80 3.91
CA GLY A 147 14.45 -15.18 4.19
C GLY A 147 14.32 -16.14 3.01
N ARG A 148 14.35 -15.63 1.77
CA ARG A 148 14.41 -16.49 0.58
C ARG A 148 15.81 -17.01 0.29
N GLU A 149 16.83 -16.28 0.74
CA GLU A 149 18.23 -16.70 0.69
C GLU A 149 18.77 -16.90 2.11
N LEU A 150 19.84 -17.67 2.21
CA LEU A 150 20.63 -17.77 3.44
C LEU A 150 21.49 -16.51 3.61
N ALA A 151 21.67 -16.05 4.85
CA ALA A 151 22.50 -14.89 5.16
C ALA A 151 23.96 -15.07 4.71
N ASP A 152 24.44 -16.31 4.73
CA ASP A 152 25.81 -16.69 4.35
C ASP A 152 25.95 -17.06 2.86
N THR A 153 24.93 -16.86 2.01
CA THR A 153 25.07 -17.09 0.57
C THR A 153 26.02 -16.03 -0.02
N PRO A 154 27.20 -16.41 -0.55
CA PRO A 154 28.13 -15.44 -1.09
C PRO A 154 27.61 -14.87 -2.40
N HIS A 155 27.33 -13.56 -2.42
CA HIS A 155 26.94 -12.85 -3.63
C HIS A 155 28.14 -12.10 -4.21
N THR A 156 28.67 -12.60 -5.33
CA THR A 156 29.82 -11.98 -6.02
C THR A 156 29.46 -10.79 -6.92
N ASP A 157 28.18 -10.49 -7.10
CA ASP A 157 27.73 -9.39 -7.96
C ASP A 157 26.64 -8.55 -7.29
N PRO A 158 26.93 -7.27 -6.94
CA PRO A 158 25.94 -6.38 -6.32
C PRO A 158 24.72 -6.14 -7.21
N LYS A 159 24.87 -6.21 -8.55
CA LYS A 159 23.73 -6.08 -9.48
C LYS A 159 22.79 -7.25 -9.36
N HIS A 160 23.35 -8.47 -9.34
CA HIS A 160 22.56 -9.68 -9.20
C HIS A 160 21.79 -9.68 -7.87
N TYR A 161 22.47 -9.32 -6.79
CA TYR A 161 21.82 -9.23 -5.48
C TYR A 161 20.72 -8.16 -5.45
N PHE A 162 20.99 -6.98 -5.99
CA PHE A 162 19.98 -5.91 -6.09
C PHE A 162 18.72 -6.39 -6.82
N LEU A 163 18.86 -7.07 -7.95
CA LEU A 163 17.72 -7.57 -8.72
C LEU A 163 16.98 -8.68 -7.98
N LEU A 164 17.69 -9.54 -7.27
CA LEU A 164 17.07 -10.56 -6.42
C LEU A 164 16.18 -9.91 -5.35
N VAL A 165 16.72 -8.92 -4.62
CA VAL A 165 15.95 -8.19 -3.61
C VAL A 165 14.77 -7.46 -4.25
N LEU A 166 15.00 -6.75 -5.35
CA LEU A 166 13.95 -6.03 -6.06
C LEU A 166 12.82 -6.96 -6.52
N LYS A 167 13.15 -8.12 -7.07
CA LYS A 167 12.17 -9.14 -7.47
C LYS A 167 11.31 -9.56 -6.28
N VAL A 168 11.95 -9.95 -5.18
CA VAL A 168 11.24 -10.44 -3.99
C VAL A 168 10.31 -9.36 -3.42
N ARG A 169 10.74 -8.10 -3.42
CA ARG A 169 9.90 -6.98 -3.00
C ARG A 169 8.77 -6.70 -3.99
N ALA A 170 9.03 -6.78 -5.29
CA ALA A 170 8.04 -6.54 -6.34
C ALA A 170 6.92 -7.58 -6.29
N GLU A 171 7.25 -8.86 -6.07
CA GLU A 171 6.27 -9.93 -5.87
C GLU A 171 5.38 -9.67 -4.65
N ASN A 172 5.96 -9.19 -3.54
CA ASN A 172 5.18 -8.83 -2.36
C ASN A 172 4.24 -7.65 -2.64
N ALA A 173 4.73 -6.61 -3.32
CA ALA A 173 3.90 -5.49 -3.73
C ALA A 173 2.76 -5.95 -4.65
N GLU A 174 3.03 -6.82 -5.63
CA GLU A 174 2.02 -7.39 -6.53
C GLU A 174 0.91 -8.14 -5.77
N ASN A 175 1.29 -8.96 -4.78
CA ASN A 175 0.32 -9.68 -3.95
C ASN A 175 -0.59 -8.73 -3.17
N GLU A 176 -0.02 -7.69 -2.56
CA GLU A 176 -0.78 -6.69 -1.80
C GLU A 176 -1.69 -5.84 -2.71
N TRP A 177 -1.21 -5.46 -3.90
CA TRP A 177 -2.01 -4.79 -4.94
C TRP A 177 -3.17 -5.66 -5.42
N THR A 178 -2.91 -6.95 -5.66
CA THR A 178 -3.92 -7.93 -6.08
C THR A 178 -4.99 -8.10 -5.02
N ASN A 179 -4.59 -8.24 -3.75
CA ASN A 179 -5.51 -8.39 -2.63
C ASN A 179 -6.40 -7.15 -2.47
N THR A 180 -5.79 -5.96 -2.42
CA THR A 180 -6.50 -4.69 -2.31
C THR A 180 -7.49 -4.48 -3.45
N THR A 181 -7.07 -4.72 -4.69
CA THR A 181 -7.93 -4.58 -5.87
C THR A 181 -9.06 -5.60 -5.85
N GLY A 182 -8.78 -6.85 -5.47
CA GLY A 182 -9.80 -7.89 -5.30
C GLY A 182 -10.85 -7.53 -4.25
N ARG A 183 -10.44 -6.95 -3.13
CA ARG A 183 -11.33 -6.45 -2.08
C ARG A 183 -12.21 -5.31 -2.56
N LEU A 184 -11.65 -4.33 -3.27
CA LEU A 184 -12.39 -3.20 -3.86
C LEU A 184 -13.42 -3.68 -4.88
N LYS A 185 -13.02 -4.55 -5.82
CA LYS A 185 -13.93 -5.16 -6.80
C LYS A 185 -15.15 -5.79 -6.13
N ARG A 186 -14.91 -6.56 -5.06
CA ARG A 186 -15.96 -7.23 -4.29
C ARG A 186 -16.89 -6.22 -3.61
N ALA A 187 -16.32 -5.24 -2.90
CA ALA A 187 -17.10 -4.22 -2.19
C ALA A 187 -18.02 -3.44 -3.14
N ILE A 188 -17.48 -3.00 -4.27
CA ILE A 188 -18.22 -2.23 -5.26
C ILE A 188 -19.34 -3.07 -5.86
N LYS A 189 -19.05 -4.33 -6.20
CA LYS A 189 -20.07 -5.25 -6.71
C LYS A 189 -21.20 -5.45 -5.70
N GLU A 190 -20.87 -5.77 -4.45
CA GLU A 190 -21.85 -5.97 -3.37
C GLU A 190 -22.70 -4.71 -3.12
N TYR A 191 -22.08 -3.53 -3.17
CA TYR A 191 -22.80 -2.26 -3.01
C TYR A 191 -23.79 -2.02 -4.15
N LEU A 192 -23.35 -2.19 -5.41
CA LEU A 192 -24.19 -1.97 -6.59
C LEU A 192 -25.33 -3.00 -6.70
N GLU A 193 -25.11 -4.22 -6.23
CA GLU A 193 -26.13 -5.29 -6.17
C GLU A 193 -27.04 -5.19 -4.93
N SER A 194 -26.79 -4.22 -4.03
CA SER A 194 -27.54 -4.10 -2.79
C SER A 194 -29.01 -3.68 -3.02
N PRO A 195 -29.94 -4.13 -2.15
CA PRO A 195 -31.35 -3.74 -2.25
C PRO A 195 -31.55 -2.23 -2.18
N SER A 196 -30.74 -1.51 -1.39
CA SER A 196 -30.81 -0.04 -1.27
C SER A 196 -30.56 0.65 -2.61
N VAL A 197 -29.57 0.18 -3.39
CA VAL A 197 -29.29 0.71 -4.73
C VAL A 197 -30.35 0.27 -5.74
N THR A 198 -30.84 -0.96 -5.63
CA THR A 198 -31.93 -1.47 -6.50
C THR A 198 -33.23 -0.68 -6.28
N LEU A 199 -33.54 -0.31 -5.03
CA LEU A 199 -34.70 0.51 -4.69
C LEU A 199 -34.58 1.92 -5.26
N LEU A 200 -33.38 2.53 -5.27
CA LEU A 200 -33.15 3.81 -5.96
C LEU A 200 -33.56 3.74 -7.44
N GLN A 201 -33.31 2.62 -8.10
CA GLN A 201 -33.70 2.40 -9.50
C GLN A 201 -35.20 2.11 -9.68
N GLN A 202 -35.88 1.58 -8.66
CA GLN A 202 -37.26 1.08 -8.76
C GLN A 202 -38.33 2.01 -8.19
N THR A 203 -38.00 3.04 -7.41
CA THR A 203 -38.99 3.86 -6.68
C THR A 203 -39.89 4.70 -7.60
N ARG A 204 -40.96 4.06 -8.08
CA ARG A 204 -42.27 4.65 -8.41
C ARG A 204 -43.28 4.50 -7.27
N GLY A 205 -42.91 3.87 -6.14
CA GLY A 205 -43.82 3.50 -5.05
C GLY A 205 -43.61 4.27 -3.74
N THR A 206 -44.71 4.36 -2.99
CA THR A 206 -45.05 4.87 -1.64
C THR A 206 -44.02 5.02 -0.50
N GLU A 207 -42.70 4.92 -0.72
CA GLU A 207 -41.73 5.27 0.31
C GLU A 207 -41.77 6.78 0.63
N SER A 208 -41.54 7.11 1.90
CA SER A 208 -41.44 8.50 2.34
C SER A 208 -40.38 9.23 1.52
N ALA A 209 -40.71 10.42 1.02
CA ALA A 209 -39.80 11.22 0.21
C ALA A 209 -38.44 11.48 0.89
N GLN A 210 -38.46 11.55 2.23
CA GLN A 210 -37.30 11.74 3.08
C GLN A 210 -36.35 10.54 3.08
N SER A 211 -36.86 9.31 3.24
CA SER A 211 -36.05 8.08 3.22
C SER A 211 -35.27 7.92 1.91
N HIS A 212 -35.91 8.28 0.80
CA HIS A 212 -35.28 8.22 -0.52
C HIS A 212 -34.15 9.27 -0.68
N THR A 213 -34.35 10.50 -0.18
CA THR A 213 -33.29 11.53 -0.19
C THR A 213 -32.09 11.09 0.62
N GLU A 214 -32.29 10.55 1.82
CA GLU A 214 -31.21 10.04 2.68
C GLU A 214 -30.46 8.87 2.01
N CYS A 215 -31.15 8.03 1.24
CA CYS A 215 -30.53 6.95 0.47
C CYS A 215 -29.64 7.47 -0.67
N LEU A 216 -30.11 8.49 -1.40
CA LEU A 216 -29.34 9.15 -2.46
C LEU A 216 -28.08 9.83 -1.91
N GLU A 217 -28.22 10.62 -0.84
CA GLU A 217 -27.08 11.31 -0.20
C GLU A 217 -26.04 10.32 0.33
N ARG A 218 -26.50 9.23 0.97
CA ARG A 218 -25.60 8.15 1.43
C ARG A 218 -24.85 7.53 0.25
N SER A 219 -25.56 7.26 -0.84
CA SER A 219 -24.96 6.67 -2.05
C SER A 219 -23.98 7.60 -2.73
N GLU A 220 -24.32 8.88 -2.87
CA GLU A 220 -23.42 9.89 -3.43
C GLU A 220 -22.14 10.00 -2.61
N LYS A 221 -22.25 10.05 -1.28
CA LYS A 221 -21.11 10.11 -0.37
C LYS A 221 -20.24 8.86 -0.46
N TRP A 222 -20.86 7.68 -0.52
CA TRP A 222 -20.16 6.42 -0.69
C TRP A 222 -19.37 6.40 -2.00
N VAL A 223 -20.04 6.69 -3.12
CA VAL A 223 -19.43 6.68 -4.46
C VAL A 223 -18.28 7.67 -4.56
N SER A 224 -18.46 8.89 -4.02
CA SER A 224 -17.42 9.92 -4.06
C SER A 224 -16.18 9.51 -3.29
N LYS A 225 -16.35 8.90 -2.11
CA LYS A 225 -15.22 8.35 -1.33
C LYS A 225 -14.53 7.20 -2.06
N THR A 226 -15.31 6.29 -2.64
CA THR A 226 -14.78 5.15 -3.41
C THR A 226 -13.99 5.61 -4.63
N ILE A 227 -14.50 6.59 -5.40
CA ILE A 227 -13.78 7.16 -6.55
C ILE A 227 -12.45 7.80 -6.12
N SER A 228 -12.46 8.59 -5.04
CA SER A 228 -11.23 9.19 -4.51
C SER A 228 -10.20 8.13 -4.15
N LEU A 229 -10.60 7.12 -3.38
CA LEU A 229 -9.71 6.03 -2.97
C LEU A 229 -9.12 5.27 -4.16
N ILE A 230 -9.94 4.93 -5.16
CA ILE A 230 -9.47 4.24 -6.37
C ILE A 230 -8.52 5.13 -7.16
N GLY A 231 -8.82 6.44 -7.27
CA GLY A 231 -7.97 7.41 -7.95
C GLY A 231 -6.59 7.52 -7.30
N ASP A 232 -6.54 7.61 -5.97
CA ASP A 232 -5.29 7.68 -5.20
C ASP A 232 -4.45 6.41 -5.40
N LEU A 233 -5.09 5.24 -5.33
CA LEU A 233 -4.46 3.94 -5.55
C LEU A 233 -3.94 3.78 -6.99
N ALA A 234 -4.77 4.10 -7.99
CA ALA A 234 -4.37 4.03 -9.39
C ALA A 234 -3.22 4.99 -9.71
N GLY A 235 -3.20 6.16 -9.06
CA GLY A 235 -2.12 7.15 -9.14
C GLY A 235 -0.81 6.67 -8.52
N SER A 236 -0.86 6.10 -7.31
CA SER A 236 0.31 5.49 -6.65
C SER A 236 0.90 4.37 -7.51
N LEU A 237 0.07 3.45 -8.00
CA LEU A 237 0.51 2.36 -8.88
C LEU A 237 1.11 2.88 -10.20
N ALA A 238 0.53 3.96 -10.77
CA ALA A 238 1.11 4.62 -11.94
C ALA A 238 2.54 5.12 -11.69
N GLY A 239 2.77 5.69 -10.50
CA GLY A 239 4.07 6.16 -10.07
C GLY A 239 5.11 5.03 -10.06
N ASN A 240 4.75 3.87 -9.50
CA ASN A 240 5.63 2.70 -9.47
C ASN A 240 5.95 2.17 -10.87
N ILE A 241 4.94 2.05 -11.74
CA ILE A 241 5.12 1.57 -13.11
C ILE A 241 6.08 2.50 -13.87
N HIS A 242 5.88 3.82 -13.75
CA HIS A 242 6.75 4.80 -14.40
C HIS A 242 8.18 4.80 -13.81
N ALA A 243 8.32 4.56 -12.50
CA ALA A 243 9.64 4.38 -11.88
C ALA A 243 10.36 3.14 -12.44
N TRP A 244 9.63 2.03 -12.63
CA TRP A 244 10.14 0.84 -13.30
C TRP A 244 10.52 1.08 -14.75
N ASP A 245 9.66 1.69 -15.56
CA ASP A 245 9.95 1.99 -16.98
C ASP A 245 11.25 2.79 -17.13
N ARG A 246 11.47 3.76 -16.23
CA ARG A 246 12.70 4.54 -16.17
C ARG A 246 13.90 3.68 -15.77
N PHE A 247 13.74 2.85 -14.74
CA PHE A 247 14.80 1.95 -14.27
C PHE A 247 15.21 0.94 -15.37
N GLU A 248 14.23 0.31 -16.01
CA GLU A 248 14.42 -0.64 -17.11
C GLU A 248 15.12 0.02 -18.30
N THR A 249 14.76 1.25 -18.66
CA THR A 249 15.46 1.99 -19.73
C THR A 249 16.93 2.28 -19.39
N GLN A 250 17.22 2.56 -18.11
CA GLN A 250 18.58 2.88 -17.66
C GLN A 250 19.48 1.65 -17.51
N HIS A 251 18.90 0.50 -17.18
CA HIS A 251 19.65 -0.68 -16.77
C HIS A 251 19.38 -1.93 -17.62
N GLY A 252 18.47 -1.88 -18.59
CA GLY A 252 18.00 -3.03 -19.37
C GLY A 252 18.93 -3.52 -20.49
N ASP A 253 19.97 -2.79 -20.87
CA ASP A 253 20.90 -3.22 -21.92
C ASP A 253 21.95 -4.22 -21.36
N HIS A 254 21.76 -5.51 -21.64
CA HIS A 254 22.60 -6.62 -21.16
C HIS A 254 23.33 -7.36 -22.29
N SER A 255 23.66 -6.66 -23.37
CA SER A 255 23.95 -7.26 -24.69
C SER A 255 25.36 -7.83 -24.93
N ASN A 256 26.07 -8.40 -23.94
CA ASN A 256 27.40 -9.01 -24.19
C ASN A 256 27.51 -10.55 -24.07
N GLY A 257 26.39 -11.25 -23.89
CA GLY A 257 26.31 -12.70 -24.10
C GLY A 257 27.05 -13.59 -23.08
N SER A 258 27.51 -13.06 -21.95
CA SER A 258 28.08 -13.88 -20.87
C SER A 258 27.00 -14.65 -20.09
N LEU A 259 27.38 -15.75 -19.43
CA LEU A 259 26.46 -16.55 -18.58
C LEU A 259 25.83 -15.73 -17.45
N GLN A 260 26.62 -14.85 -16.83
CA GLN A 260 26.15 -13.94 -15.79
C GLN A 260 25.13 -12.93 -16.33
N GLU A 261 25.35 -12.39 -17.53
CA GLU A 261 24.39 -11.50 -18.18
C GLU A 261 23.09 -12.23 -18.56
N MET A 262 23.15 -13.52 -18.92
CA MET A 262 21.92 -14.31 -19.13
C MET A 262 21.11 -14.48 -17.84
N GLN A 263 21.77 -14.66 -16.69
CA GLN A 263 21.09 -14.76 -15.39
C GLN A 263 20.48 -13.41 -14.98
N LEU A 264 21.20 -12.31 -15.16
CA LEU A 264 20.68 -10.95 -14.93
C LEU A 264 19.49 -10.65 -15.85
N ALA A 265 19.61 -10.96 -17.15
CA ALA A 265 18.53 -10.78 -18.12
C ALA A 265 17.28 -11.60 -17.74
N ARG A 266 17.48 -12.82 -17.23
CA ARG A 266 16.37 -13.64 -16.71
C ARG A 266 15.69 -12.97 -15.52
N GLN A 267 16.44 -12.50 -14.52
CA GLN A 267 15.87 -11.82 -13.37
C GLN A 267 15.14 -10.54 -13.78
N PHE A 268 15.73 -9.76 -14.68
CA PHE A 268 15.08 -8.58 -15.27
C PHE A 268 13.74 -8.96 -15.92
N ASN A 269 13.71 -9.98 -16.77
CA ASN A 269 12.47 -10.43 -17.41
C ASN A 269 11.42 -10.90 -16.39
N GLU A 270 11.85 -11.58 -15.31
CA GLU A 270 10.95 -11.98 -14.22
C GLU A 270 10.35 -10.75 -13.52
N ILE A 271 11.14 -9.70 -13.27
CA ILE A 271 10.64 -8.43 -12.71
C ILE A 271 9.74 -7.70 -13.70
N SER A 272 10.11 -7.63 -14.99
CA SER A 272 9.28 -7.01 -16.03
C SER A 272 7.90 -7.68 -16.10
N ASN A 273 7.82 -9.01 -15.97
CA ASN A 273 6.54 -9.73 -15.92
C ASN A 273 5.68 -9.31 -14.71
N ILE A 274 6.29 -9.12 -13.52
CA ILE A 274 5.57 -8.60 -12.34
C ILE A 274 5.02 -7.20 -12.63
N PHE A 275 5.79 -6.33 -13.28
CA PHE A 275 5.32 -4.98 -13.64
C PHE A 275 4.25 -4.99 -14.73
N GLU A 276 4.23 -5.97 -15.63
CA GLU A 276 3.08 -6.16 -16.54
C GLU A 276 1.81 -6.53 -15.78
N GLU A 277 1.89 -7.39 -14.75
CA GLU A 277 0.74 -7.68 -13.88
C GLU A 277 0.29 -6.44 -13.10
N LEU A 278 1.23 -5.63 -12.60
CA LEU A 278 0.92 -4.34 -11.98
C LEU A 278 0.22 -3.37 -12.96
N ARG A 279 0.63 -3.32 -14.24
CA ARG A 279 -0.08 -2.55 -15.29
C ARG A 279 -1.50 -3.07 -15.52
N ARG A 280 -1.69 -4.40 -15.53
CA ARG A 280 -3.02 -5.01 -15.60
C ARG A 280 -3.89 -4.58 -14.43
N ILE A 281 -3.38 -4.67 -13.19
CA ILE A 281 -4.09 -4.22 -11.97
C ILE A 281 -4.45 -2.73 -12.06
N GLN A 282 -3.56 -1.88 -12.57
CA GLN A 282 -3.84 -0.47 -12.79
C GLN A 282 -5.02 -0.25 -13.76
N GLY A 283 -5.06 -1.02 -14.84
CA GLY A 283 -6.20 -1.02 -15.77
C GLY A 283 -7.51 -1.38 -15.08
N GLU A 284 -7.49 -2.41 -14.23
CA GLU A 284 -8.67 -2.84 -13.47
C GLU A 284 -9.16 -1.77 -12.48
N LEU A 285 -8.25 -1.06 -11.81
CA LEU A 285 -8.61 0.07 -10.94
C LEU A 285 -9.28 1.21 -11.73
N LYS A 286 -8.74 1.58 -12.90
CA LYS A 286 -9.35 2.59 -13.78
C LYS A 286 -10.74 2.18 -14.26
N ASP A 287 -10.93 0.90 -14.58
CA ASP A 287 -12.24 0.36 -14.97
C ASP A 287 -13.25 0.44 -13.82
N LEU A 288 -12.83 0.14 -12.59
CA LEU A 288 -13.66 0.30 -11.39
C LEU A 288 -14.02 1.77 -11.14
N GLU A 289 -13.06 2.68 -11.28
CA GLU A 289 -13.30 4.12 -11.18
C GLU A 289 -14.36 4.56 -12.20
N GLY A 290 -14.24 4.09 -13.45
CA GLY A 290 -15.21 4.36 -14.51
C GLY A 290 -16.62 3.82 -14.20
N LYS A 291 -16.73 2.64 -13.58
CA LYS A 291 -18.01 2.10 -13.11
C LYS A 291 -18.63 2.98 -12.02
N CYS A 292 -17.83 3.41 -11.05
CA CYS A 292 -18.29 4.27 -9.97
C CYS A 292 -18.73 5.65 -10.49
N LYS A 293 -17.99 6.24 -11.44
CA LYS A 293 -18.36 7.53 -12.06
C LYS A 293 -19.70 7.46 -12.80
N ARG A 294 -19.92 6.41 -13.60
CA ARG A 294 -21.23 6.21 -14.26
C ARG A 294 -22.37 6.13 -13.26
N PHE A 295 -22.18 5.38 -12.18
CA PHE A 295 -23.18 5.29 -11.12
C PHE A 295 -23.39 6.63 -10.39
N GLN A 296 -22.33 7.42 -10.19
CA GLN A 296 -22.45 8.79 -9.66
C GLN A 296 -23.31 9.69 -10.55
N ASP A 297 -23.13 9.60 -11.87
CA ASP A 297 -23.89 10.38 -12.85
C ASP A 297 -25.37 9.94 -12.87
N GLU A 298 -25.64 8.65 -12.71
CA GLU A 298 -27.00 8.12 -12.54
C GLU A 298 -27.68 8.72 -11.28
N ILE A 299 -26.99 8.74 -10.13
CA ILE A 299 -27.50 9.35 -8.89
C ILE A 299 -27.83 10.84 -9.12
N LYS A 300 -26.90 11.59 -9.73
CA LYS A 300 -27.11 13.03 -10.03
C LYS A 300 -28.31 13.26 -10.96
N GLY A 301 -28.47 12.40 -11.96
CA GLY A 301 -29.63 12.43 -12.86
C GLY A 301 -30.96 12.23 -12.11
N MET A 302 -31.01 11.29 -11.16
CA MET A 302 -32.20 11.06 -10.33
C MET A 302 -32.53 12.27 -9.44
N VAL A 303 -31.52 12.93 -8.88
CA VAL A 303 -31.68 14.14 -8.05
C VAL A 303 -32.25 15.30 -8.88
N MET A 304 -31.74 15.54 -10.09
CA MET A 304 -32.21 16.62 -10.97
C MET A 304 -33.69 16.46 -11.37
N VAL A 305 -34.09 15.27 -11.82
CA VAL A 305 -35.50 14.99 -12.21
C VAL A 305 -36.46 15.24 -11.04
N ARG A 306 -36.01 15.05 -9.81
CA ARG A 306 -36.81 15.30 -8.61
C ARG A 306 -36.86 16.79 -8.24
N GLY A 307 -35.76 17.52 -8.37
CA GLY A 307 -35.72 18.97 -8.19
C GLY A 307 -36.69 19.69 -9.13
N ASP A 308 -36.77 19.23 -10.39
CA ASP A 308 -37.73 19.75 -11.37
C ASP A 308 -39.17 19.40 -10.97
N ARG A 309 -39.44 18.18 -10.51
CA ARG A 309 -40.78 17.78 -10.03
C ARG A 309 -41.23 18.54 -8.78
N ALA A 310 -40.32 18.79 -7.84
CA ALA A 310 -40.61 19.57 -6.65
C ALA A 310 -40.90 21.04 -7.00
N SER A 311 -40.12 21.61 -7.92
CA SER A 311 -40.32 22.98 -8.43
C SER A 311 -41.65 23.11 -9.17
N VAL A 312 -41.99 22.13 -10.02
CA VAL A 312 -43.29 22.06 -10.71
C VAL A 312 -44.42 21.91 -9.68
N MET A 313 -44.34 20.99 -8.71
CA MET A 313 -45.41 20.86 -7.72
C MET A 313 -45.58 22.09 -6.82
N GLN A 314 -44.51 22.80 -6.47
CA GLN A 314 -44.63 24.09 -5.78
C GLN A 314 -45.31 25.13 -6.66
N GLN A 315 -44.98 25.20 -7.96
CA GLN A 315 -45.61 26.11 -8.90
C GLN A 315 -47.12 25.83 -9.05
N TRP A 316 -47.53 24.55 -9.09
CA TRP A 316 -48.94 24.14 -9.10
C TRP A 316 -49.67 24.44 -7.78
N THR A 317 -48.97 24.38 -6.64
CA THR A 317 -49.57 24.70 -5.32
C THR A 317 -49.78 26.21 -5.14
N VAL A 318 -48.95 27.04 -5.77
CA VAL A 318 -49.11 28.49 -5.80
C VAL A 318 -50.28 28.89 -6.71
N THR A 319 -50.36 28.33 -7.93
CA THR A 319 -51.48 28.64 -8.83
C THR A 319 -52.84 28.19 -8.30
N LEU A 320 -52.92 27.04 -7.61
CA LEU A 320 -54.18 26.58 -7.00
C LEU A 320 -54.63 27.41 -5.77
N LYS A 321 -53.74 28.23 -5.18
CA LYS A 321 -54.09 29.14 -4.10
C LYS A 321 -54.61 30.49 -4.58
N ASP A 322 -54.22 30.93 -5.79
CA ASP A 322 -54.67 32.20 -6.36
C ASP A 322 -56.08 32.11 -7.00
N ASP A 323 -56.54 30.91 -7.35
CA ASP A 323 -57.86 30.68 -7.96
C ASP A 323 -59.00 30.46 -6.94
N GLY A 324 -58.72 30.54 -5.63
CA GLY A 324 -59.66 30.17 -4.55
C GLY A 324 -60.28 31.31 -3.74
N ASP A 325 -59.93 32.57 -4.02
CA ASP A 325 -60.34 33.74 -3.21
C ASP A 325 -61.28 34.72 -3.97
N GLY A 326 -62.06 34.19 -4.91
CA GLY A 326 -63.07 34.94 -5.70
C GLY A 326 -64.50 34.53 -5.41
#